data_AF-A0A941MJ30-F1
#
_entry.id   AF-A0A941MJ30-F1
#
_cell.length_a   1.000
_cell.length_b   1.000
_cell.length_c   1.000
_cell.angle_alpha   90.00
_cell.angle_beta   90.00
_cell.angle_gamma   90.00
#
_symmetry.space_group_name_H-M   'P 1'
#
loop_
_entity.id
_entity.type
_entity.pdbx_description
1 polymer ?
#
loop_
_entity_poly.entity_id
_entity_poly.type
_entity_poly.pdbx_seq_one_letter_code
_entity_poly.pdbx_strand_id
1 'polypeptide(L)'
;MAKIGRNAPCPCRSGKKYKRCHGSINATPADSGALPLDFDEQISRAERRAEAERLQREKQQGLGKPIMSTEVSGIRVVAVGNTIYSSKNWKTFHDFLRQFLIGQLGADWFKAEQAKIVEQHHPIVRWYDQAIADAQRNSIKVGQIYTNPMTGAQRAFLNLAYNIYLIAHHADPRQVKELLPTFIERLKSERADDFIGKLFETYAAAAFLKSGYQLSYENESDKRTSHVEFVATYTKTGRKFSVEVKTRNRAATEDGPIDDIKRLRVASKLNRALAKKADHTRIVMIEVNVPDVVRSKEEAFSGWPKAALSQIRQAEAMPAPDGSEKPSAYVVVTNHAFHNNLAAVDAGSQVIAAGCKISDFGPDVLFNRLKAMLESERRHLEVFALIDSMHEHYEIPSTFDGDHPELAFRDKTDAPPRLRIGQWYAIPGPDGTAVPGRLMDAIVDEDKKSMTGVYQTATDNYLITGPLTDAEVAAWRRHPETFFGEVRKGTHKSENWLDMAKFMYETYRHTPREKLLEWLKGAAAYDELSKLSQDDLAIRYCEGVAWNATNTKDVA
;
A
#
# COMPACT_ATOMS: atom_id res chain seq x y z
N MET A 1 -20.04 18.81 13.24
CA MET A 1 -19.73 19.84 14.26
C MET A 1 -18.78 20.87 13.67
N ALA A 2 -18.90 22.13 14.08
CA ALA A 2 -18.18 23.26 13.48
C ALA A 2 -16.66 23.20 13.71
N LYS A 3 -15.90 23.45 12.65
CA LYS A 3 -14.44 23.63 12.65
C LYS A 3 -14.05 24.70 13.68
N ILE A 4 -13.33 24.34 14.73
CA ILE A 4 -12.88 25.31 15.75
C ILE A 4 -11.77 26.16 15.15
N GLY A 5 -12.06 27.43 14.92
CA GLY A 5 -11.11 28.37 14.35
C GLY A 5 -9.93 28.61 15.29
N ARG A 6 -8.74 28.84 14.73
CA ARG A 6 -7.49 29.12 15.46
C ARG A 6 -7.61 30.25 16.51
N ASN A 7 -8.47 31.23 16.23
CA ASN A 7 -8.76 32.37 17.08
C ASN A 7 -10.02 32.21 17.95
N ALA A 8 -10.75 31.10 17.83
CA ALA A 8 -11.90 30.81 18.67
C ALA A 8 -11.48 30.55 20.12
N PRO A 9 -12.38 30.77 21.10
CA PRO A 9 -12.16 30.37 22.48
C PRO A 9 -11.80 28.89 22.56
N CYS A 10 -10.80 28.58 23.38
CA CYS A 10 -10.36 27.21 23.55
C CYS A 10 -11.46 26.38 24.27
N PRO A 11 -11.80 25.16 23.81
CA PRO A 11 -12.87 24.34 24.40
C PRO A 11 -12.66 23.99 25.88
N CYS A 12 -11.42 24.05 26.37
CA CYS A 12 -11.10 23.86 27.79
C CYS A 12 -11.55 25.00 28.71
N ARG A 13 -12.18 26.06 28.17
CA ARG A 13 -12.67 27.23 28.93
C ARG A 13 -11.59 28.02 29.68
N SER A 14 -10.31 27.88 29.30
CA SER A 14 -9.19 28.67 29.84
C SER A 14 -9.25 30.18 29.54
N GLY A 15 -10.28 30.66 28.83
CA GLY A 15 -10.38 32.04 28.35
C GLY A 15 -9.38 32.41 27.22
N LYS A 16 -8.45 31.52 26.85
CA LYS A 16 -7.46 31.76 25.79
C LYS A 16 -7.97 31.32 24.41
N LYS A 17 -7.42 31.90 23.36
CA LYS A 17 -7.60 31.42 21.97
C LYS A 17 -7.00 30.02 21.82
N TYR A 18 -7.59 29.14 21.00
CA TYR A 18 -7.11 27.77 20.79
C TYR A 18 -5.60 27.72 20.47
N LYS A 19 -5.09 28.59 19.58
CA LYS A 19 -3.64 28.67 19.25
C LYS A 19 -2.69 29.10 20.36
N ARG A 20 -3.22 29.67 21.45
CA ARG A 20 -2.44 30.14 22.61
C ARG A 20 -2.64 29.23 23.84
N CYS A 21 -3.28 28.08 23.63
CA CYS A 21 -3.51 27.02 24.60
C CYS A 21 -3.18 25.71 23.88
N HIS A 22 -4.12 24.76 23.79
CA HIS A 22 -3.92 23.44 23.18
C HIS A 22 -3.28 23.43 21.77
N GLY A 23 -3.43 24.50 20.98
CA GLY A 23 -2.81 24.63 19.65
C GLY A 23 -1.45 25.33 19.61
N SER A 24 -0.75 25.51 20.72
CA SER A 24 0.57 26.18 20.80
C SER A 24 1.73 25.17 20.85
N ILE A 25 2.72 25.26 19.95
CA ILE A 25 3.94 24.38 19.89
C ILE A 25 5.06 24.85 20.82
N ASN A 26 5.07 26.13 21.22
CA ASN A 26 6.26 26.73 21.81
C ASN A 26 6.18 26.85 23.34
N ALA A 27 5.61 25.85 24.01
CA ALA A 27 5.76 25.75 25.46
C ALA A 27 7.18 25.22 25.72
N THR A 28 8.13 26.11 26.00
CA THR A 28 9.55 25.77 26.12
C THR A 28 9.81 24.90 27.36
N PRO A 29 10.73 23.91 27.30
CA PRO A 29 11.13 23.14 28.48
C PRO A 29 11.64 24.03 29.62
N ALA A 30 12.29 25.15 29.27
CA ALA A 30 12.79 26.15 30.22
C ALA A 30 11.69 26.75 31.12
N ASP A 31 10.45 26.87 30.64
CA ASP A 31 9.32 27.40 31.41
C ASP A 31 8.59 26.32 32.21
N SER A 32 8.95 25.04 32.02
CA SER A 32 8.28 23.89 32.63
C SER A 32 8.89 23.43 33.94
N GLY A 33 10.11 23.84 34.26
CA GLY A 33 10.87 23.29 35.40
C GLY A 33 11.24 21.80 35.26
N ALA A 34 10.86 21.15 34.15
CA ALA A 34 11.22 19.76 33.89
C ALA A 34 12.70 19.66 33.51
N LEU A 35 13.39 18.69 34.11
CA LEU A 35 14.77 18.37 33.75
C LEU A 35 14.85 18.04 32.24
N PRO A 36 15.91 18.45 31.54
CA PRO A 36 16.18 17.95 30.21
C PRO A 36 16.13 16.43 30.22
N LEU A 37 15.59 15.86 29.16
CA LEU A 37 15.73 14.42 28.92
C LEU A 37 17.18 14.01 29.09
N ASP A 38 17.42 12.90 29.78
CA ASP A 38 18.74 12.30 29.70
C ASP A 38 19.07 11.94 28.24
N PHE A 39 20.36 11.78 27.97
CA PHE A 39 20.84 11.57 26.61
C PHE A 39 20.27 10.30 25.97
N ASP A 40 20.05 9.24 26.77
CA ASP A 40 19.51 7.97 26.31
C ASP A 40 18.03 8.11 25.90
N GLU A 41 17.21 8.87 26.64
CA GLU A 41 15.83 9.14 26.26
C GLU A 41 15.76 10.03 25.00
N GLN A 42 16.69 10.95 24.81
CA GLN A 42 16.78 11.74 23.58
C GLN A 42 17.08 10.86 22.37
N ILE A 43 18.05 9.94 22.48
CA ILE A 43 18.38 8.97 21.42
C ILE A 43 17.17 8.08 21.12
N SER A 44 16.61 7.45 22.14
CA SER A 44 15.47 6.53 22.00
C SER A 44 14.26 7.19 21.31
N ARG A 45 14.03 8.48 21.56
CA ARG A 45 12.99 9.27 20.87
C ARG A 45 13.33 9.58 19.42
N ALA A 46 14.59 9.92 19.15
CA ALA A 46 15.03 10.14 17.78
C ALA A 46 14.86 8.87 16.95
N GLU A 47 15.18 7.71 17.52
CA GLU A 47 14.97 6.39 16.91
C GLU A 47 13.49 6.11 16.65
N ARG A 48 12.61 6.26 17.64
CA ARG A 48 11.15 6.06 17.46
C ARG A 48 10.56 6.97 16.38
N ARG A 49 11.03 8.22 16.30
CA ARG A 49 10.60 9.17 15.26
C ARG A 49 11.08 8.76 13.89
N ALA A 50 12.36 8.42 13.76
CA ALA A 50 12.93 7.94 12.50
C ALA A 50 12.23 6.67 12.02
N GLU A 51 11.87 5.76 12.94
CA GLU A 51 11.09 4.56 12.62
C GLU A 51 9.69 4.90 12.14
N ALA A 52 8.98 5.81 12.80
CA ALA A 52 7.64 6.24 12.39
C ALA A 52 7.65 6.95 11.03
N GLU A 53 8.65 7.80 10.77
CA GLU A 53 8.85 8.45 9.47
C GLU A 53 9.17 7.43 8.37
N ARG A 54 10.00 6.42 8.69
CA ARG A 54 10.29 5.31 7.79
C ARG A 54 9.03 4.52 7.45
N LEU A 55 8.25 4.11 8.45
CA LEU A 55 7.02 3.33 8.27
C LEU A 55 5.97 4.13 7.51
N GLN A 56 5.78 5.41 7.85
CA GLN A 56 4.83 6.28 7.18
C GLN A 56 5.17 6.44 5.69
N ARG A 57 6.45 6.61 5.38
CA ARG A 57 6.92 6.64 3.99
C ARG A 57 6.72 5.29 3.30
N GLU A 58 7.03 4.18 3.94
CA GLU A 58 6.83 2.83 3.39
C GLU A 58 5.35 2.58 3.06
N LYS A 59 4.42 2.94 3.95
CA LYS A 59 2.98 2.84 3.68
C LYS A 59 2.53 3.63 2.45
N GLN A 60 3.19 4.74 2.16
CA GLN A 60 2.83 5.57 1.00
C GLN A 60 3.55 5.13 -0.28
N GLN A 61 4.85 4.87 -0.20
CA GLN A 61 5.75 4.72 -1.36
C GLN A 61 6.13 3.26 -1.65
N GLY A 62 5.76 2.33 -0.78
CA GLY A 62 6.19 0.94 -0.82
C GLY A 62 7.53 0.69 -0.11
N LEU A 63 7.94 -0.57 -0.14
CA LEU A 63 9.16 -1.09 0.50
C LEU A 63 10.42 -0.93 -0.38
N GLY A 64 10.27 -0.30 -1.55
CA GLY A 64 11.36 -0.02 -2.48
C GLY A 64 12.24 1.15 -2.05
N LYS A 65 13.07 1.64 -2.97
CA LYS A 65 13.84 2.87 -2.80
C LYS A 65 12.89 4.05 -2.55
N PRO A 66 13.16 4.90 -1.54
CA PRO A 66 12.36 6.09 -1.29
C PRO A 66 12.46 7.06 -2.47
N ILE A 67 11.46 7.92 -2.63
CA ILE A 67 11.53 9.03 -3.58
C ILE A 67 12.70 9.94 -3.20
N MET A 68 13.70 10.05 -4.08
CA MET A 68 14.88 10.88 -3.82
C MET A 68 14.63 12.30 -4.30
N SER A 69 14.27 13.18 -3.36
CA SER A 69 13.95 14.58 -3.64
C SER A 69 14.40 15.52 -2.54
N THR A 70 14.71 16.76 -2.91
CA THR A 70 14.96 17.88 -1.99
C THR A 70 14.43 19.19 -2.59
N GLU A 71 14.34 20.23 -1.77
CA GLU A 71 14.02 21.59 -2.22
C GLU A 71 15.16 22.54 -1.87
N VAL A 72 15.68 23.24 -2.87
CA VAL A 72 16.77 24.22 -2.72
C VAL A 72 16.33 25.53 -3.33
N SER A 73 16.30 26.60 -2.53
CA SER A 73 15.90 27.95 -2.97
C SER A 73 14.54 27.99 -3.70
N GLY A 74 13.56 27.20 -3.22
CA GLY A 74 12.23 27.10 -3.82
C GLY A 74 12.17 26.30 -5.14
N ILE A 75 13.25 25.61 -5.52
CA ILE A 75 13.30 24.69 -6.65
C ILE A 75 13.25 23.26 -6.11
N ARG A 76 12.24 22.50 -6.54
CA ARG A 76 12.15 21.07 -6.26
C ARG A 76 13.12 20.33 -7.17
N VAL A 77 13.95 19.47 -6.59
CA VAL A 77 14.90 18.60 -7.29
C VAL A 77 14.51 17.15 -7.02
N VAL A 78 14.50 16.31 -8.06
CA VAL A 78 14.18 14.88 -7.98
C VAL A 78 15.25 14.10 -8.74
N ALA A 79 15.84 13.09 -8.10
CA ALA A 79 16.79 12.18 -8.73
C ALA A 79 16.07 10.89 -9.17
N VAL A 80 16.32 10.47 -10.42
CA VAL A 80 15.83 9.21 -10.99
C VAL A 80 17.00 8.50 -11.66
N GLY A 81 17.48 7.42 -11.06
CA GLY A 81 18.73 6.79 -11.47
C GLY A 81 19.89 7.80 -11.43
N ASN A 82 20.55 8.03 -12.56
CA ASN A 82 21.62 9.03 -12.72
C ASN A 82 21.15 10.38 -13.28
N THR A 83 19.84 10.59 -13.42
CA THR A 83 19.28 11.82 -13.98
C THR A 83 18.65 12.68 -12.90
N ILE A 84 18.96 13.98 -12.92
CA ILE A 84 18.39 14.97 -12.02
C ILE A 84 17.36 15.79 -12.79
N TYR A 85 16.17 15.89 -12.21
CA TYR A 85 15.04 16.67 -12.69
C TYR A 85 14.80 17.82 -11.72
N SER A 86 14.45 19.01 -12.22
CA SER A 86 14.15 20.14 -11.35
C SER A 86 13.05 21.04 -11.88
N SER A 87 12.21 21.59 -11.00
CA SER A 87 11.20 22.58 -11.34
C SER A 87 10.78 23.42 -10.13
N LYS A 88 10.40 24.68 -10.38
CA LYS A 88 9.75 25.55 -9.37
C LYS A 88 8.26 25.27 -9.20
N ASN A 89 7.68 24.53 -10.15
CA ASN A 89 6.23 24.35 -10.27
C ASN A 89 5.74 23.03 -9.68
N TRP A 90 6.64 22.13 -9.25
CA TRP A 90 6.22 20.89 -8.60
C TRP A 90 5.89 21.14 -7.14
N LYS A 91 4.60 21.09 -6.83
CA LYS A 91 4.08 21.17 -5.45
C LYS A 91 3.76 19.78 -4.90
N THR A 92 3.41 18.86 -5.78
CA THR A 92 3.09 17.46 -5.50
C THR A 92 3.97 16.53 -6.32
N PHE A 93 4.12 15.29 -5.87
CA PHE A 93 4.80 14.26 -6.66
C PHE A 93 4.07 13.98 -7.98
N HIS A 94 2.74 14.14 -8.01
CA HIS A 94 1.95 14.02 -9.24
C HIS A 94 2.33 15.07 -10.29
N ASP A 95 2.68 16.31 -9.89
CA ASP A 95 3.16 17.33 -10.83
C ASP A 95 4.45 16.88 -11.53
N PHE A 96 5.37 16.31 -10.75
CA PHE A 96 6.61 15.73 -11.27
C PHE A 96 6.31 14.54 -12.20
N LEU A 97 5.47 13.57 -11.78
CA LEU A 97 5.16 12.37 -12.55
C LEU A 97 4.58 12.71 -13.94
N ARG A 98 3.66 13.68 -14.01
CA ARG A 98 3.08 14.09 -15.30
C ARG A 98 4.14 14.63 -16.25
N GLN A 99 5.00 15.54 -15.78
CA GLN A 99 6.07 16.09 -16.59
C GLN A 99 7.12 15.04 -16.95
N PHE A 100 7.45 14.15 -16.01
CA PHE A 100 8.39 13.06 -16.21
C PHE A 100 7.93 12.13 -17.34
N LEU A 101 6.70 11.63 -17.31
CA LEU A 101 6.19 10.74 -18.34
C LEU A 101 6.14 11.41 -19.72
N ILE A 102 5.64 12.65 -19.82
CA ILE A 102 5.62 13.39 -21.10
C ILE A 102 7.04 13.57 -21.64
N GLY A 103 8.01 13.84 -20.76
CA GLY A 103 9.42 13.92 -21.12
C GLY A 103 9.97 12.60 -21.67
N GLN A 104 9.61 11.46 -21.06
CA GLN A 104 10.04 10.13 -21.52
C GLN A 104 9.41 9.76 -22.87
N LEU A 105 8.13 10.07 -23.09
CA LEU A 105 7.44 9.80 -24.36
C LEU A 105 7.98 10.65 -25.52
N GLY A 106 8.56 11.81 -25.19
CA GLY A 106 9.01 12.84 -26.12
C GLY A 106 7.92 13.87 -26.35
N ALA A 107 8.20 15.14 -26.02
CA ALA A 107 7.22 16.22 -26.10
C ALA A 107 6.65 16.42 -27.53
N ASP A 108 7.48 16.23 -28.56
CA ASP A 108 7.04 16.38 -29.95
C ASP A 108 6.11 15.25 -30.37
N TRP A 109 6.37 14.02 -29.95
CA TRP A 109 5.46 12.89 -30.16
C TRP A 109 4.13 13.14 -29.45
N PHE A 110 4.17 13.58 -28.20
CA PHE A 110 2.95 13.84 -27.42
C PHE A 110 2.09 14.93 -28.06
N LYS A 111 2.70 16.03 -28.52
CA LYS A 111 1.99 17.10 -29.25
C LYS A 111 1.44 16.63 -30.59
N ALA A 112 2.19 15.81 -31.31
CA ALA A 112 1.73 15.24 -32.58
C ALA A 112 0.50 14.35 -32.39
N GLU A 113 0.49 13.52 -31.34
CA GLU A 113 -0.70 12.73 -30.98
C GLU A 113 -1.89 13.61 -30.58
N GLN A 114 -1.68 14.67 -29.79
CA GLN A 114 -2.75 15.61 -29.43
C GLN A 114 -3.35 16.35 -30.63
N ALA A 115 -2.57 16.55 -31.70
CA ALA A 115 -3.03 17.19 -32.93
C ALA A 115 -3.90 16.28 -33.82
N LYS A 116 -3.95 14.96 -33.55
CA LYS A 116 -4.86 14.04 -34.23
C LYS A 116 -6.32 14.32 -33.81
N ILE A 117 -7.27 13.81 -34.58
CA ILE A 117 -8.67 13.76 -34.14
C ILE A 117 -8.81 12.82 -32.94
N VAL A 118 -9.79 13.08 -32.07
CA VAL A 118 -9.94 12.42 -30.76
C VAL A 118 -10.02 10.89 -30.89
N GLU A 119 -10.67 10.38 -31.93
CA GLU A 119 -10.84 8.95 -32.19
C GLU A 119 -9.51 8.24 -32.53
N GLN A 120 -8.53 9.00 -33.01
CA GLN A 120 -7.20 8.51 -33.41
C GLN A 120 -6.12 8.76 -32.36
N HIS A 121 -6.46 9.42 -31.25
CA HIS A 121 -5.51 9.65 -30.17
C HIS A 121 -4.99 8.34 -29.59
N HIS A 122 -3.68 8.24 -29.43
CA HIS A 122 -3.07 7.18 -28.64
C HIS A 122 -3.71 7.10 -27.23
N PRO A 123 -3.97 5.90 -26.66
CA PRO A 123 -4.60 5.75 -25.34
C PRO A 123 -4.03 6.63 -24.24
N ILE A 124 -2.71 6.77 -24.16
CA ILE A 124 -2.03 7.62 -23.16
C ILE A 124 -2.48 9.09 -23.28
N VAL A 125 -2.61 9.60 -24.50
CA VAL A 125 -3.03 10.99 -24.75
C VAL A 125 -4.50 11.17 -24.43
N ARG A 126 -5.35 10.20 -24.76
CA ARG A 126 -6.77 10.19 -24.35
C ARG A 126 -6.93 10.26 -22.83
N TRP A 127 -6.14 9.49 -22.09
CA TRP A 127 -6.15 9.55 -20.62
C TRP A 127 -5.72 10.92 -20.11
N TYR A 128 -4.67 11.50 -20.69
CA TYR A 128 -4.19 12.82 -20.31
C TYR A 128 -5.24 13.92 -20.57
N ASP A 129 -5.78 14.00 -21.78
CA ASP A 129 -6.72 15.04 -22.15
C ASP A 129 -8.00 14.97 -21.30
N GLN A 130 -8.53 13.76 -21.08
CA GLN A 130 -9.66 13.54 -20.18
C GLN A 130 -9.30 13.91 -18.72
N ALA A 131 -8.11 13.53 -18.24
CA ALA A 131 -7.65 13.85 -16.89
C ALA A 131 -7.54 15.35 -16.63
N ILE A 132 -7.09 16.12 -17.63
CA ILE A 132 -7.03 17.58 -17.57
C ILE A 132 -8.43 18.18 -17.59
N ALA A 133 -9.32 17.71 -18.47
CA ALA A 133 -10.71 18.17 -18.52
C ALA A 133 -11.45 17.90 -17.20
N ASP A 134 -11.25 16.72 -16.60
CA ASP A 134 -11.81 16.35 -15.30
C ASP A 134 -11.28 17.24 -14.17
N ALA A 135 -9.97 17.52 -14.16
CA ALA A 135 -9.36 18.40 -13.17
C ALA A 135 -9.92 19.84 -13.30
N GLN A 136 -10.08 20.36 -14.51
CA GLN A 136 -10.64 21.70 -14.73
C GLN A 136 -12.08 21.82 -14.24
N ARG A 137 -12.88 20.76 -14.39
CA ARG A 137 -14.29 20.75 -13.96
C ARG A 137 -14.47 20.56 -12.46
N ASN A 138 -13.67 19.69 -11.84
CA ASN A 138 -13.98 19.14 -10.52
C ASN A 138 -13.04 19.60 -9.41
N SER A 139 -11.95 20.31 -9.72
CA SER A 139 -10.95 20.64 -8.71
C SER A 139 -11.37 21.77 -7.77
N ILE A 140 -11.08 21.58 -6.49
CA ILE A 140 -11.17 22.61 -5.45
C ILE A 140 -9.77 23.02 -5.00
N LYS A 141 -9.60 24.29 -4.65
CA LYS A 141 -8.32 24.79 -4.13
C LYS A 141 -8.19 24.48 -2.64
N VAL A 142 -7.11 23.80 -2.26
CA VAL A 142 -6.75 23.52 -0.86
C VAL A 142 -5.33 24.01 -0.62
N GLY A 143 -5.19 25.07 0.17
CA GLY A 143 -3.89 25.73 0.38
C GLY A 143 -3.29 26.21 -0.95
N GLN A 144 -2.14 25.65 -1.32
CA GLN A 144 -1.43 25.97 -2.56
C GLN A 144 -1.68 24.98 -3.71
N ILE A 145 -2.52 23.96 -3.51
CA ILE A 145 -2.79 22.92 -4.51
C ILE A 145 -4.27 22.88 -4.91
N TYR A 146 -4.54 22.13 -5.97
CA TYR A 146 -5.89 21.75 -6.38
C TYR A 146 -6.10 20.27 -6.08
N THR A 147 -7.30 19.92 -5.60
CA THR A 147 -7.67 18.56 -5.24
C THR A 147 -8.99 18.18 -5.89
N ASN A 148 -9.13 16.92 -6.28
CA ASN A 148 -10.36 16.36 -6.84
C ASN A 148 -10.39 14.84 -6.60
N PRO A 149 -11.57 14.20 -6.64
CA PRO A 149 -11.65 12.74 -6.72
C PRO A 149 -10.91 12.23 -7.95
N MET A 150 -10.11 11.16 -7.77
CA MET A 150 -9.27 10.62 -8.83
C MET A 150 -10.11 9.84 -9.85
N THR A 151 -10.29 10.38 -11.05
CA THR A 151 -10.99 9.67 -12.12
C THR A 151 -10.15 8.53 -12.71
N GLY A 152 -10.78 7.60 -13.43
CA GLY A 152 -10.09 6.50 -14.09
C GLY A 152 -9.02 6.96 -15.09
N ALA A 153 -9.26 8.07 -15.81
CA ALA A 153 -8.29 8.70 -16.69
C ALA A 153 -7.06 9.22 -15.94
N GLN A 154 -7.29 9.93 -14.83
CA GLN A 154 -6.22 10.40 -13.95
C GLN A 154 -5.42 9.24 -13.39
N ARG A 155 -6.11 8.18 -12.93
CA ARG A 155 -5.49 6.97 -12.38
C ARG A 155 -4.66 6.23 -13.42
N ALA A 156 -5.17 6.05 -14.65
CA ALA A 156 -4.44 5.39 -15.74
C ALA A 156 -3.15 6.13 -16.09
N PHE A 157 -3.25 7.45 -16.32
CA PHE A 157 -2.10 8.27 -16.70
C PHE A 157 -1.04 8.33 -15.59
N LEU A 158 -1.46 8.61 -14.35
CA LEU A 158 -0.53 8.73 -13.23
C LEU A 158 0.09 7.37 -12.84
N ASN A 159 -0.64 6.26 -12.94
CA ASN A 159 -0.04 4.95 -12.69
C ASN A 159 1.02 4.62 -13.74
N LEU A 160 0.75 4.86 -15.03
CA LEU A 160 1.78 4.66 -16.05
C LEU A 160 3.02 5.51 -15.74
N ALA A 161 2.82 6.78 -15.40
CA ALA A 161 3.91 7.69 -15.04
C ALA A 161 4.70 7.17 -13.83
N TYR A 162 4.01 6.70 -12.80
CA TYR A 162 4.64 6.16 -11.60
C TYR A 162 5.34 4.83 -11.85
N ASN A 163 4.78 3.95 -12.67
CA ASN A 163 5.40 2.68 -13.01
C ASN A 163 6.71 2.91 -13.78
N ILE A 164 6.72 3.80 -14.76
CA ILE A 164 7.95 4.18 -15.50
C ILE A 164 8.98 4.83 -14.57
N TYR A 165 8.52 5.69 -13.64
CA TYR A 165 9.40 6.25 -12.61
C TYR A 165 10.01 5.15 -11.75
N LEU A 166 9.22 4.20 -11.24
CA LEU A 166 9.68 3.12 -10.39
C LEU A 166 10.70 2.24 -11.11
N ILE A 167 10.43 1.85 -12.35
CA ILE A 167 11.35 1.07 -13.19
C ILE A 167 12.69 1.79 -13.32
N ALA A 168 12.67 3.07 -13.70
CA ALA A 168 13.87 3.89 -13.86
C ALA A 168 14.64 4.07 -12.54
N HIS A 169 13.91 4.33 -11.45
CA HIS A 169 14.46 4.63 -10.14
C HIS A 169 15.13 3.42 -9.49
N HIS A 170 14.59 2.23 -9.74
CA HIS A 170 15.07 0.99 -9.14
C HIS A 170 16.12 0.25 -9.96
N ALA A 171 16.12 0.43 -11.30
CA ALA A 171 17.09 -0.19 -12.17
C ALA A 171 18.55 0.19 -11.82
N ASP A 172 19.50 -0.63 -12.30
CA ASP A 172 20.91 -0.26 -12.28
C ASP A 172 21.07 1.06 -13.06
N PRO A 173 21.62 2.13 -12.45
CA PRO A 173 21.77 3.42 -13.11
C PRO A 173 22.58 3.37 -14.43
N ARG A 174 23.39 2.32 -14.64
CA ARG A 174 24.13 2.08 -15.89
C ARG A 174 23.25 1.53 -17.00
N GLN A 175 22.15 0.85 -16.67
CA GLN A 175 21.25 0.18 -17.61
C GLN A 175 20.01 1.00 -17.95
N VAL A 176 19.66 2.03 -17.15
CA VAL A 176 18.45 2.85 -17.36
C VAL A 176 18.32 3.39 -18.79
N LYS A 177 19.43 3.83 -19.39
CA LYS A 177 19.46 4.40 -20.75
C LYS A 177 19.11 3.39 -21.84
N GLU A 178 19.35 2.10 -21.60
CA GLU A 178 19.05 1.03 -22.53
C GLU A 178 17.66 0.42 -22.23
N LEU A 179 17.33 0.30 -20.94
CA LEU A 179 16.08 -0.30 -20.47
C LEU A 179 14.85 0.57 -20.79
N LEU A 180 14.87 1.87 -20.47
CA LEU A 180 13.67 2.70 -20.63
C LEU A 180 13.17 2.80 -22.08
N PRO A 181 14.03 2.98 -23.09
CA PRO A 181 13.59 2.99 -24.49
C PRO A 181 12.78 1.75 -24.89
N THR A 182 13.13 0.55 -24.42
CA THR A 182 12.40 -0.69 -24.78
C THR A 182 10.96 -0.70 -24.25
N PHE A 183 10.71 -0.03 -23.12
CA PHE A 183 9.36 0.19 -22.61
C PHE A 183 8.66 1.29 -23.40
N ILE A 184 9.31 2.44 -23.57
CA ILE A 184 8.70 3.63 -24.18
C ILE A 184 8.32 3.39 -25.65
N GLU A 185 9.14 2.70 -26.43
CA GLU A 185 8.85 2.41 -27.84
C GLU A 185 7.58 1.56 -28.00
N ARG A 186 7.45 0.47 -27.22
CA ARG A 186 6.26 -0.40 -27.23
C ARG A 186 5.04 0.29 -26.62
N LEU A 187 5.23 1.19 -25.65
CA LEU A 187 4.16 2.02 -25.10
C LEU A 187 3.65 3.11 -26.04
N LYS A 188 4.40 3.47 -27.09
CA LYS A 188 3.98 4.42 -28.13
C LYS A 188 3.37 3.71 -29.35
N SER A 189 3.33 2.38 -29.34
CA SER A 189 2.89 1.55 -30.45
C SER A 189 1.40 1.74 -30.74
N GLU A 190 1.06 1.98 -32.00
CA GLU A 190 -0.35 2.03 -32.44
C GLU A 190 -1.01 0.63 -32.43
N ARG A 191 -0.19 -0.43 -32.36
CA ARG A 191 -0.66 -1.80 -32.21
C ARG A 191 -1.17 -2.04 -30.80
N ALA A 192 -2.48 -2.24 -30.68
CA ALA A 192 -3.15 -2.41 -29.39
C ALA A 192 -2.59 -3.58 -28.54
N ASP A 193 -2.20 -4.69 -29.15
CA ASP A 193 -1.62 -5.85 -28.45
C ASP A 193 -0.23 -5.54 -27.86
N ASP A 194 0.57 -4.78 -28.59
CA ASP A 194 1.90 -4.36 -28.19
C ASP A 194 1.86 -3.34 -27.04
N PHE A 195 1.03 -2.30 -27.19
CA PHE A 195 0.78 -1.30 -26.16
C PHE A 195 0.23 -1.94 -24.87
N ILE A 196 -0.84 -2.74 -24.97
CA ILE A 196 -1.48 -3.37 -23.80
C ILE A 196 -0.52 -4.34 -23.11
N GLY A 197 0.21 -5.15 -23.89
CA GLY A 197 1.22 -6.05 -23.36
C GLY A 197 2.25 -5.30 -22.51
N LYS A 198 2.91 -4.30 -23.09
CA LYS A 198 3.95 -3.54 -22.39
C LYS A 198 3.40 -2.70 -21.24
N LEU A 199 2.19 -2.14 -21.36
CA LEU A 199 1.51 -1.43 -20.27
C LEU A 199 1.44 -2.29 -19.01
N PHE A 200 0.95 -3.53 -19.11
CA PHE A 200 0.80 -4.39 -17.94
C PHE A 200 2.11 -5.04 -17.47
N GLU A 201 3.13 -5.13 -18.33
CA GLU A 201 4.49 -5.38 -17.87
C GLU A 201 4.96 -4.26 -16.91
N THR A 202 4.60 -2.99 -17.15
CA THR A 202 4.92 -1.90 -16.21
C THR A 202 4.20 -2.06 -14.86
N TYR A 203 2.94 -2.49 -14.86
CA TYR A 203 2.18 -2.74 -13.63
C TYR A 203 2.77 -3.90 -12.83
N ALA A 204 3.12 -4.99 -13.50
CA ALA A 204 3.78 -6.12 -12.87
C ALA A 204 5.11 -5.66 -12.24
N ALA A 205 5.99 -5.01 -13.01
CA ALA A 205 7.26 -4.52 -12.49
C ALA A 205 7.08 -3.58 -11.27
N ALA A 206 6.14 -2.63 -11.35
CA ALA A 206 5.85 -1.72 -10.25
C ALA A 206 5.35 -2.44 -8.98
N ALA A 207 4.51 -3.48 -9.11
CA ALA A 207 4.05 -4.28 -7.97
C ALA A 207 5.21 -4.97 -7.23
N PHE A 208 6.15 -5.56 -7.98
CA PHE A 208 7.35 -6.17 -7.40
C PHE A 208 8.28 -5.12 -6.75
N LEU A 209 8.52 -3.98 -7.41
CA LEU A 209 9.38 -2.94 -6.85
C LEU A 209 8.81 -2.34 -5.55
N LYS A 210 7.49 -2.09 -5.50
CA LYS A 210 6.81 -1.60 -4.29
C LYS A 210 6.77 -2.64 -3.15
N SER A 211 6.88 -3.93 -3.46
CA SER A 211 6.96 -4.99 -2.45
C SER A 211 8.39 -5.26 -1.95
N GLY A 212 9.37 -4.49 -2.41
CA GLY A 212 10.76 -4.62 -1.97
C GLY A 212 11.56 -5.69 -2.72
N TYR A 213 11.11 -6.06 -3.92
CA TYR A 213 11.90 -6.89 -4.82
C TYR A 213 12.89 -6.04 -5.63
N GLN A 214 14.00 -6.67 -6.00
CA GLN A 214 14.89 -6.19 -7.05
C GLN A 214 14.58 -6.95 -8.35
N LEU A 215 14.58 -6.24 -9.48
CA LEU A 215 14.29 -6.81 -10.79
C LEU A 215 15.55 -6.92 -11.64
N SER A 216 15.68 -8.02 -12.36
CA SER A 216 16.64 -8.23 -13.44
C SER A 216 15.86 -8.52 -14.71
N TYR A 217 15.91 -7.59 -15.67
CA TYR A 217 15.19 -7.71 -16.92
C TYR A 217 15.98 -8.59 -17.88
N GLU A 218 15.27 -9.50 -18.54
CA GLU A 218 15.86 -10.36 -19.57
C GLU A 218 16.10 -9.56 -20.86
N ASN A 219 17.09 -9.97 -21.64
CA ASN A 219 17.36 -9.34 -22.93
C ASN A 219 16.35 -9.83 -23.99
N GLU A 220 15.29 -9.05 -24.23
CA GLU A 220 14.24 -9.33 -25.23
C GLU A 220 14.77 -9.45 -26.68
N SER A 221 16.02 -9.06 -26.96
CA SER A 221 16.61 -9.17 -28.30
C SER A 221 17.11 -10.59 -28.65
N ASP A 222 17.27 -11.48 -27.66
CA ASP A 222 17.65 -12.87 -27.92
C ASP A 222 16.41 -13.72 -28.28
N LYS A 223 16.28 -14.06 -29.57
CA LYS A 223 15.18 -14.90 -30.09
C LYS A 223 15.46 -16.40 -30.00
N ARG A 224 16.63 -16.81 -29.49
CA ARG A 224 17.04 -18.23 -29.45
C ARG A 224 16.37 -19.00 -28.32
N THR A 225 15.93 -18.32 -27.28
CA THR A 225 15.25 -18.90 -26.12
C THR A 225 13.99 -18.13 -25.76
N SER A 226 12.98 -18.82 -25.20
CA SER A 226 11.84 -18.13 -24.62
C SER A 226 12.22 -17.62 -23.23
N HIS A 227 12.16 -16.30 -23.03
CA HIS A 227 12.46 -15.67 -21.75
C HIS A 227 11.16 -15.23 -21.06
N VAL A 228 11.18 -15.28 -19.74
CA VAL A 228 10.21 -14.56 -18.90
C VAL A 228 10.49 -13.07 -18.95
N GLU A 229 9.53 -12.22 -18.60
CA GLU A 229 9.70 -10.77 -18.70
C GLU A 229 10.77 -10.23 -17.75
N PHE A 230 10.90 -10.80 -16.54
CA PHE A 230 12.01 -10.51 -15.63
C PHE A 230 12.18 -11.56 -14.53
N VAL A 231 13.35 -11.56 -13.90
CA VAL A 231 13.60 -12.26 -12.63
C VAL A 231 13.44 -11.29 -11.47
N ALA A 232 12.59 -11.62 -10.51
CA ALA A 232 12.37 -10.86 -9.29
C ALA A 232 13.08 -11.53 -8.10
N THR A 233 13.91 -10.77 -7.39
CA THR A 233 14.61 -11.24 -6.17
C THR A 233 14.04 -10.54 -4.96
N TYR A 234 13.47 -11.29 -4.02
CA TYR A 234 12.98 -10.71 -2.76
C TYR A 234 14.16 -10.38 -1.85
N THR A 235 14.36 -9.10 -1.57
CA THR A 235 15.59 -8.63 -0.92
C THR A 235 15.80 -9.19 0.49
N LYS A 236 14.73 -9.45 1.24
CA LYS A 236 14.82 -9.94 2.63
C LYS A 236 15.26 -11.41 2.73
N THR A 237 14.94 -12.25 1.75
CA THR A 237 15.24 -13.69 1.80
C THR A 237 16.19 -14.15 0.70
N GLY A 238 16.44 -13.32 -0.32
CA GLY A 238 17.25 -13.65 -1.48
C GLY A 238 16.59 -14.63 -2.46
N ARG A 239 15.36 -15.09 -2.20
CA ARG A 239 14.63 -15.99 -3.11
C ARG A 239 14.32 -15.28 -4.42
N LYS A 240 14.50 -16.03 -5.51
CA LYS A 240 14.29 -15.56 -6.88
C LYS A 240 13.06 -16.21 -7.48
N PHE A 241 12.37 -15.45 -8.33
CA PHE A 241 11.19 -15.87 -9.05
C PHE A 241 11.28 -15.46 -10.51
N SER A 242 10.92 -16.37 -11.41
CA SER A 242 10.76 -16.07 -12.83
C SER A 242 9.36 -15.52 -13.05
N VAL A 243 9.25 -14.26 -13.46
CA VAL A 243 7.97 -13.57 -13.55
C VAL A 243 7.53 -13.49 -15.00
N GLU A 244 6.39 -14.12 -15.27
CA GLU A 244 5.76 -14.11 -16.59
C GLU A 244 4.52 -13.23 -16.60
N VAL A 245 4.40 -12.33 -17.56
CA VAL A 245 3.26 -11.40 -17.70
C VAL A 245 2.40 -11.77 -18.90
N LYS A 246 1.08 -11.84 -18.66
CA LYS A 246 0.07 -12.10 -19.68
C LYS A 246 -1.08 -11.12 -19.54
N THR A 247 -1.58 -10.68 -20.68
CA THR A 247 -2.70 -9.75 -20.75
C THR A 247 -3.82 -10.35 -21.58
N ARG A 248 -5.06 -10.04 -21.22
CA ARG A 248 -6.21 -10.29 -22.09
C ARG A 248 -6.13 -9.32 -23.28
N ASN A 249 -6.08 -9.89 -24.49
CA ASN A 249 -6.21 -9.10 -25.72
C ASN A 249 -7.69 -9.11 -26.09
N ARG A 250 -8.34 -7.94 -26.06
CA ARG A 250 -9.69 -7.78 -26.60
C ARG A 250 -9.55 -7.62 -28.11
N ALA A 251 -10.01 -8.59 -28.89
CA ALA A 251 -10.11 -8.39 -30.34
C ALA A 251 -11.23 -7.38 -30.59
N ALA A 252 -10.97 -6.34 -31.40
CA ALA A 252 -11.93 -5.28 -31.70
C ALA A 252 -13.16 -5.76 -32.51
N THR A 253 -13.18 -7.02 -32.96
CA THR A 253 -14.15 -7.57 -33.92
C THR A 253 -15.13 -8.58 -33.32
N GLU A 254 -15.21 -8.73 -32.00
CA GLU A 254 -16.20 -9.63 -31.40
C GLU A 254 -17.56 -8.92 -31.23
N ASP A 255 -18.38 -8.90 -32.28
CA ASP A 255 -19.76 -8.42 -32.26
C ASP A 255 -20.66 -9.30 -31.35
N GLY A 256 -21.47 -8.65 -30.51
CA GLY A 256 -22.46 -9.26 -29.61
C GLY A 256 -22.28 -8.89 -28.13
N PRO A 257 -23.28 -9.12 -27.25
CA PRO A 257 -23.09 -8.92 -25.81
C PRO A 257 -22.05 -9.91 -25.30
N ILE A 258 -20.83 -9.41 -25.03
CA ILE A 258 -19.73 -10.21 -24.52
C ILE A 258 -19.95 -10.45 -23.02
N ASP A 259 -20.18 -11.70 -22.64
CA ASP A 259 -20.01 -12.13 -21.24
C ASP A 259 -18.49 -12.12 -20.94
N ASP A 260 -17.99 -10.96 -20.53
CA ASP A 260 -16.57 -10.72 -20.26
C ASP A 260 -16.02 -11.66 -19.18
N ILE A 261 -16.86 -12.07 -18.22
CA ILE A 261 -16.56 -13.02 -17.16
C ILE A 261 -16.32 -14.43 -17.72
N LYS A 262 -17.08 -14.86 -18.74
CA LYS A 262 -16.81 -16.14 -19.43
C LYS A 262 -15.57 -16.09 -20.34
N ARG A 263 -15.14 -14.89 -20.78
CA ARG A 263 -14.02 -14.71 -21.73
C ARG A 263 -12.76 -14.10 -21.11
N LEU A 264 -12.48 -14.36 -19.83
CA LEU A 264 -11.23 -13.91 -19.17
C LEU A 264 -9.98 -14.54 -19.80
N ARG A 265 -10.10 -15.75 -20.38
CA ARG A 265 -9.02 -16.51 -21.03
C ARG A 265 -7.83 -16.85 -20.10
N VAL A 266 -8.02 -16.81 -18.78
CA VAL A 266 -7.00 -17.06 -17.75
C VAL A 266 -6.33 -18.43 -17.95
N ALA A 267 -7.11 -19.49 -18.14
CA ALA A 267 -6.58 -20.84 -18.34
C ALA A 267 -5.61 -20.91 -19.54
N SER A 268 -5.99 -20.28 -20.66
CA SER A 268 -5.18 -20.28 -21.88
C SER A 268 -3.88 -19.47 -21.71
N LYS A 269 -3.94 -18.36 -20.97
CA LYS A 269 -2.77 -17.51 -20.69
C LYS A 269 -1.81 -18.19 -19.72
N LEU A 270 -2.35 -18.83 -18.68
CA LEU A 270 -1.57 -19.64 -17.76
C LEU A 270 -0.84 -20.78 -18.49
N ASN A 271 -1.53 -21.56 -19.32
CA ASN A 271 -0.87 -22.64 -20.07
C ASN A 271 0.28 -22.13 -20.97
N ARG A 272 0.11 -20.97 -21.63
CA ARG A 272 1.19 -20.35 -22.43
C ARG A 272 2.35 -19.88 -21.57
N ALA A 273 2.07 -19.35 -20.38
CA ALA A 273 3.09 -18.92 -19.42
C ALA A 273 3.90 -20.13 -18.90
N LEU A 274 3.23 -21.23 -18.55
CA LEU A 274 3.88 -22.44 -18.04
C LEU A 274 4.74 -23.14 -19.10
N ALA A 275 4.42 -22.97 -20.39
CA ALA A 275 5.21 -23.51 -21.50
C ALA A 275 6.54 -22.79 -21.73
N LYS A 276 6.73 -21.57 -21.18
CA LYS A 276 8.01 -20.87 -21.27
C LYS A 276 9.04 -21.47 -20.31
N LYS A 277 10.30 -21.44 -20.71
CA LYS A 277 11.41 -21.79 -19.84
C LYS A 277 11.47 -20.81 -18.66
N ALA A 278 11.70 -21.33 -17.47
CA ALA A 278 11.95 -20.55 -16.27
C ALA A 278 13.01 -21.25 -15.43
N ASP A 279 13.99 -20.50 -14.97
CA ASP A 279 15.10 -21.01 -14.15
C ASP A 279 14.80 -20.96 -12.65
N HIS A 280 13.69 -20.32 -12.26
CA HIS A 280 13.22 -20.20 -10.88
C HIS A 280 11.74 -20.53 -10.75
N THR A 281 11.24 -20.59 -9.51
CA THR A 281 9.80 -20.73 -9.25
C THR A 281 9.03 -19.62 -9.97
N ARG A 282 7.95 -19.99 -10.66
CA ARG A 282 7.20 -19.07 -11.51
C ARG A 282 6.21 -18.24 -10.70
N ILE A 283 6.13 -16.95 -11.02
CA ILE A 283 4.97 -16.11 -10.72
C ILE A 283 4.39 -15.67 -12.06
N VAL A 284 3.15 -16.08 -12.34
CA VAL A 284 2.43 -15.73 -13.57
C VAL A 284 1.45 -14.61 -13.25
N MET A 285 1.75 -13.40 -13.73
CA MET A 285 0.89 -12.23 -13.65
C MET A 285 -0.08 -12.24 -14.84
N ILE A 286 -1.38 -12.27 -14.59
CA ILE A 286 -2.41 -12.26 -15.63
C ILE A 286 -3.33 -11.06 -15.44
N GLU A 287 -3.26 -10.09 -16.34
CA GLU A 287 -4.23 -9.01 -16.38
C GLU A 287 -5.47 -9.40 -17.18
N VAL A 288 -6.65 -9.27 -16.58
CA VAL A 288 -7.94 -9.49 -17.25
C VAL A 288 -8.54 -8.22 -17.85
N ASN A 289 -8.25 -7.04 -17.30
CA ASN A 289 -8.70 -5.73 -17.78
C ASN A 289 -10.17 -5.68 -18.23
N VAL A 290 -11.08 -6.08 -17.34
CA VAL A 290 -12.54 -6.07 -17.55
C VAL A 290 -13.18 -4.81 -16.94
N PRO A 291 -14.35 -4.36 -17.45
CA PRO A 291 -15.03 -3.19 -16.89
C PRO A 291 -15.60 -3.42 -15.48
N ASP A 292 -15.82 -4.68 -15.10
CA ASP A 292 -16.37 -5.07 -13.79
C ASP A 292 -15.53 -4.55 -12.62
N VAL A 293 -16.22 -4.05 -11.59
CA VAL A 293 -15.62 -3.60 -10.33
C VAL A 293 -16.31 -4.35 -9.20
N VAL A 294 -15.56 -5.22 -8.51
CA VAL A 294 -15.93 -5.76 -7.19
C VAL A 294 -15.93 -4.64 -6.15
N ARG A 295 -17.06 -4.43 -5.46
CA ARG A 295 -17.24 -3.31 -4.51
C ARG A 295 -17.26 -3.70 -3.05
N SER A 296 -17.34 -5.00 -2.74
CA SER A 296 -17.38 -5.47 -1.35
C SER A 296 -16.63 -6.79 -1.14
N LYS A 297 -16.37 -7.13 0.12
CA LYS A 297 -15.76 -8.43 0.49
C LYS A 297 -16.68 -9.60 0.14
N GLU A 298 -17.99 -9.43 0.26
CA GLU A 298 -18.99 -10.43 -0.10
C GLU A 298 -18.96 -10.74 -1.60
N GLU A 299 -18.64 -9.73 -2.43
CA GLU A 299 -18.48 -9.88 -3.88
C GLU A 299 -17.12 -10.47 -4.30
N ALA A 300 -16.12 -10.54 -3.40
CA ALA A 300 -14.75 -10.97 -3.70
C ALA A 300 -14.66 -12.40 -4.25
N PHE A 301 -15.69 -13.22 -4.01
CA PHE A 301 -15.83 -14.58 -4.53
C PHE A 301 -16.97 -14.75 -5.55
N SER A 302 -17.41 -13.66 -6.16
CA SER A 302 -18.37 -13.64 -7.26
C SER A 302 -17.69 -13.17 -8.55
N GLY A 303 -18.45 -12.94 -9.63
CA GLY A 303 -17.96 -12.27 -10.85
C GLY A 303 -16.65 -12.80 -11.45
N TRP A 304 -15.79 -11.87 -11.88
CA TRP A 304 -14.51 -12.19 -12.51
C TRP A 304 -13.52 -12.92 -11.58
N PRO A 305 -13.39 -12.64 -10.26
CA PRO A 305 -12.48 -13.39 -9.40
C PRO A 305 -12.82 -14.89 -9.33
N LYS A 306 -14.10 -15.22 -9.16
CA LYS A 306 -14.56 -16.63 -9.15
C LYS A 306 -14.27 -17.33 -10.47
N ALA A 307 -14.54 -16.64 -11.58
CA ALA A 307 -14.27 -17.18 -12.91
C ALA A 307 -12.76 -17.36 -13.17
N ALA A 308 -11.92 -16.44 -12.71
CA ALA A 308 -10.47 -16.55 -12.78
C ALA A 308 -9.97 -17.76 -11.98
N LEU A 309 -10.39 -17.92 -10.73
CA LEU A 309 -10.04 -19.06 -9.90
C LEU A 309 -10.48 -20.39 -10.51
N SER A 310 -11.72 -20.46 -11.02
CA SER A 310 -12.21 -21.65 -11.73
C SER A 310 -11.35 -21.99 -12.95
N GLN A 311 -10.94 -20.99 -13.73
CA GLN A 311 -10.08 -21.20 -14.90
C GLN A 311 -8.64 -21.61 -14.52
N ILE A 312 -8.12 -21.16 -13.38
CA ILE A 312 -6.84 -21.66 -12.84
C ILE A 312 -6.96 -23.15 -12.53
N ARG A 313 -8.00 -23.57 -11.80
CA ARG A 313 -8.25 -24.98 -11.45
C ARG A 313 -8.48 -25.86 -12.68
N GLN A 314 -9.20 -25.35 -13.68
CA GLN A 314 -9.37 -26.04 -14.96
C GLN A 314 -8.04 -26.25 -15.68
N ALA A 315 -7.17 -25.24 -15.70
CA ALA A 315 -5.84 -25.38 -16.27
C ALA A 315 -4.98 -26.37 -15.49
N GLU A 316 -5.01 -26.34 -14.15
CA GLU A 316 -4.27 -27.26 -13.29
C GLU A 316 -4.66 -28.73 -13.48
N ALA A 317 -5.94 -29.01 -13.71
CA ALA A 317 -6.47 -30.36 -13.90
C ALA A 317 -6.06 -31.02 -15.23
N MET A 318 -5.68 -30.23 -16.24
CA MET A 318 -5.25 -30.75 -17.54
C MET A 318 -3.72 -30.97 -17.57
N PRO A 319 -3.22 -32.04 -18.20
CA PRO A 319 -1.79 -32.24 -18.40
C PRO A 319 -1.19 -31.17 -19.32
N ALA A 320 0.14 -31.07 -19.36
CA ALA A 320 0.84 -30.27 -20.35
C ALA A 320 0.60 -30.84 -21.77
N PRO A 321 0.82 -30.05 -22.85
CA PRO A 321 0.58 -30.51 -24.23
C PRO A 321 1.37 -31.76 -24.64
N ASP A 322 2.53 -31.99 -24.01
CA ASP A 322 3.37 -33.17 -24.21
C ASP A 322 2.99 -34.36 -23.30
N GLY A 323 1.91 -34.24 -22.53
CA GLY A 323 1.44 -35.25 -21.57
C GLY A 323 2.13 -35.20 -20.20
N SER A 324 3.13 -34.34 -20.02
CA SER A 324 3.83 -34.20 -18.75
C SER A 324 3.00 -33.47 -17.68
N GLU A 325 3.43 -33.56 -16.42
CA GLU A 325 2.84 -32.75 -15.37
C GLU A 325 3.23 -31.27 -15.54
N LYS A 326 2.27 -30.37 -15.33
CA LYS A 326 2.51 -28.93 -15.39
C LYS A 326 3.44 -28.48 -14.27
N PRO A 327 4.38 -27.56 -14.56
CA PRO A 327 5.20 -26.98 -13.51
C PRO A 327 4.35 -26.15 -12.54
N SER A 328 4.76 -26.13 -11.27
CA SER A 328 4.12 -25.30 -10.25
C SER A 328 4.33 -23.81 -10.51
N ALA A 329 3.31 -23.00 -10.24
CA ALA A 329 3.39 -21.56 -10.33
C ALA A 329 2.45 -20.87 -9.34
N TYR A 330 2.87 -19.72 -8.82
CA TYR A 330 1.93 -18.75 -8.25
C TYR A 330 1.25 -18.02 -9.40
N VAL A 331 -0.07 -17.90 -9.37
CA VAL A 331 -0.84 -17.21 -10.39
C VAL A 331 -1.51 -16.01 -9.75
N VAL A 332 -1.13 -14.81 -10.17
CA VAL A 332 -1.67 -13.55 -9.68
C VAL A 332 -2.48 -12.94 -10.81
N VAL A 333 -3.80 -12.87 -10.64
CA VAL A 333 -4.71 -12.31 -11.63
C VAL A 333 -5.14 -10.92 -11.18
N THR A 334 -4.89 -9.92 -12.02
CA THR A 334 -5.19 -8.51 -11.75
C THR A 334 -6.29 -7.97 -12.66
N ASN A 335 -7.06 -7.03 -12.13
CA ASN A 335 -8.02 -6.25 -12.90
C ASN A 335 -7.86 -4.75 -12.60
N HIS A 336 -7.35 -3.99 -13.57
CA HIS A 336 -7.24 -2.54 -13.53
C HIS A 336 -8.42 -1.89 -14.25
N ALA A 337 -9.60 -1.96 -13.63
CA ALA A 337 -10.88 -1.60 -14.24
C ALA A 337 -10.96 -0.14 -14.72
N PHE A 338 -10.13 0.76 -14.17
CA PHE A 338 -10.09 2.17 -14.57
C PHE A 338 -9.69 2.39 -16.02
N HIS A 339 -8.99 1.46 -16.68
CA HIS A 339 -8.71 1.56 -18.12
C HIS A 339 -9.97 1.48 -19.00
N ASN A 340 -11.03 0.82 -18.50
CA ASN A 340 -12.34 0.74 -19.16
C ASN A 340 -13.34 1.78 -18.62
N ASN A 341 -13.04 2.40 -17.46
CA ASN A 341 -13.96 3.28 -16.73
C ASN A 341 -13.33 4.66 -16.49
N LEU A 342 -12.93 5.35 -17.56
CA LEU A 342 -12.11 6.57 -17.48
C LEU A 342 -12.74 7.73 -16.68
N ALA A 343 -14.07 7.86 -16.68
CA ALA A 343 -14.77 8.92 -15.95
C ALA A 343 -15.12 8.55 -14.49
N ALA A 344 -14.98 7.27 -14.10
CA ALA A 344 -15.38 6.80 -12.77
C ALA A 344 -14.39 7.25 -11.69
N VAL A 345 -14.90 7.66 -10.52
CA VAL A 345 -14.08 8.18 -9.40
C VAL A 345 -13.56 7.09 -8.43
N ASP A 346 -13.98 5.83 -8.60
CA ASP A 346 -13.64 4.70 -7.73
C ASP A 346 -13.35 3.40 -8.51
N ALA A 347 -12.90 3.50 -9.76
CA ALA A 347 -12.44 2.32 -10.49
C ALA A 347 -11.07 1.89 -9.92
N GLY A 348 -11.09 0.95 -8.98
CA GLY A 348 -9.90 0.45 -8.30
C GLY A 348 -9.09 -0.59 -9.08
N SER A 349 -7.95 -0.99 -8.51
CA SER A 349 -7.24 -2.19 -8.89
C SER A 349 -7.69 -3.35 -8.00
N GLN A 350 -7.85 -4.54 -8.58
CA GLN A 350 -8.25 -5.74 -7.86
C GLN A 350 -7.28 -6.88 -8.18
N VAL A 351 -7.08 -7.77 -7.20
CA VAL A 351 -6.15 -8.90 -7.32
C VAL A 351 -6.76 -10.15 -6.69
N ILE A 352 -6.54 -11.29 -7.32
CA ILE A 352 -6.70 -12.63 -6.74
C ILE A 352 -5.45 -13.44 -7.02
N ALA A 353 -4.95 -14.17 -6.03
CA ALA A 353 -3.75 -14.98 -6.17
C ALA A 353 -4.03 -16.42 -5.75
N ALA A 354 -3.63 -17.39 -6.56
CA ALA A 354 -3.82 -18.81 -6.26
C ALA A 354 -2.63 -19.63 -6.77
N GLY A 355 -2.40 -20.78 -6.14
CA GLY A 355 -1.39 -21.74 -6.57
C GLY A 355 -1.89 -22.57 -7.75
N CYS A 356 -1.07 -22.78 -8.78
CA CYS A 356 -1.23 -23.86 -9.74
C CYS A 356 -0.19 -24.93 -9.37
N LYS A 357 -0.64 -26.12 -8.95
CA LYS A 357 0.19 -27.18 -8.37
C LYS A 357 0.92 -26.73 -7.09
N ILE A 358 0.28 -25.87 -6.30
CA ILE A 358 0.72 -25.44 -4.97
C ILE A 358 -0.53 -25.49 -4.07
N SER A 359 -0.73 -26.63 -3.41
CA SER A 359 -2.01 -26.99 -2.76
C SER A 359 -2.32 -26.20 -1.49
N ASP A 360 -1.33 -25.55 -0.90
CA ASP A 360 -1.41 -24.81 0.36
C ASP A 360 -1.33 -23.28 0.17
N PHE A 361 -1.52 -22.80 -1.07
CA PHE A 361 -1.54 -21.38 -1.41
C PHE A 361 -2.78 -20.99 -2.23
N GLY A 362 -3.57 -20.04 -1.73
CA GLY A 362 -4.70 -19.44 -2.43
C GLY A 362 -5.92 -19.24 -1.53
N PRO A 363 -6.93 -18.51 -2.02
CA PRO A 363 -8.10 -18.14 -1.22
C PRO A 363 -9.10 -19.29 -1.04
N ASP A 364 -8.94 -20.39 -1.78
CA ASP A 364 -9.71 -21.63 -1.66
C ASP A 364 -9.01 -22.69 -0.78
N VAL A 365 -7.88 -22.35 -0.15
CA VAL A 365 -7.19 -23.20 0.81
C VAL A 365 -7.81 -23.02 2.19
N LEU A 366 -8.28 -24.12 2.78
CA LEU A 366 -8.85 -24.13 4.13
C LEU A 366 -7.85 -24.75 5.11
N PHE A 367 -7.51 -24.00 6.15
CA PHE A 367 -6.74 -24.51 7.28
C PHE A 367 -7.69 -24.87 8.43
N ASN A 368 -7.46 -26.01 9.06
CA ASN A 368 -8.17 -26.43 10.27
C ASN A 368 -7.31 -26.29 11.52
N ARG A 369 -6.04 -25.87 11.39
CA ARG A 369 -5.04 -25.74 12.45
C ARG A 369 -4.19 -24.50 12.22
N LEU A 370 -3.90 -23.77 13.30
CA LEU A 370 -3.03 -22.60 13.27
C LEU A 370 -1.63 -22.96 12.77
N LYS A 371 -1.09 -24.12 13.20
CA LYS A 371 0.23 -24.59 12.76
C LYS A 371 0.34 -24.69 11.23
N ALA A 372 -0.64 -25.31 10.57
CA ALA A 372 -0.62 -25.50 9.13
C ALA A 372 -0.70 -24.16 8.38
N MET A 373 -1.49 -23.21 8.90
CA MET A 373 -1.57 -21.84 8.38
C MET A 373 -0.22 -21.12 8.53
N LEU A 374 0.38 -21.11 9.72
CA LEU A 374 1.69 -20.46 9.96
C LEU A 374 2.80 -21.07 9.09
N GLU A 375 2.78 -22.39 8.89
CA GLU A 375 3.73 -23.06 8.01
C GLU A 375 3.54 -22.68 6.54
N SER A 376 2.30 -22.54 6.06
CA SER A 376 1.99 -22.02 4.72
C SER A 376 2.46 -20.57 4.57
N GLU A 377 2.13 -19.70 5.53
CA GLU A 377 2.61 -18.30 5.54
C GLU A 377 4.13 -18.22 5.46
N ARG A 378 4.84 -19.07 6.20
CA ARG A 378 6.31 -19.14 6.14
C ARG A 378 6.82 -19.62 4.78
N ARG A 379 6.19 -20.63 4.17
CA ARG A 379 6.59 -21.17 2.85
C ARG A 379 6.40 -20.17 1.72
N HIS A 380 5.36 -19.33 1.81
CA HIS A 380 4.95 -18.40 0.76
C HIS A 380 5.14 -16.93 1.14
N LEU A 381 5.95 -16.65 2.17
CA LEU A 381 6.21 -15.32 2.74
C LEU A 381 6.40 -14.24 1.67
N GLU A 382 7.22 -14.52 0.65
CA GLU A 382 7.57 -13.55 -0.38
C GLU A 382 6.36 -13.19 -1.25
N VAL A 383 5.52 -14.18 -1.56
CA VAL A 383 4.34 -13.99 -2.41
C VAL A 383 3.22 -13.32 -1.61
N PHE A 384 3.06 -13.65 -0.33
CA PHE A 384 2.17 -12.89 0.56
C PHE A 384 2.63 -11.44 0.68
N ALA A 385 3.91 -11.17 0.87
CA ALA A 385 4.43 -9.80 0.90
C ALA A 385 4.19 -9.02 -0.42
N LEU A 386 4.20 -9.71 -1.56
CA LEU A 386 3.80 -9.11 -2.85
C LEU A 386 2.31 -8.73 -2.84
N ILE A 387 1.43 -9.65 -2.44
CA ILE A 387 -0.02 -9.44 -2.42
C ILE A 387 -0.41 -8.34 -1.42
N ASP A 388 0.15 -8.39 -0.20
CA ASP A 388 -0.06 -7.37 0.82
C ASP A 388 0.36 -5.99 0.31
N SER A 389 1.50 -5.91 -0.39
CA SER A 389 1.95 -4.67 -1.02
C SER A 389 1.04 -4.19 -2.15
N MET A 390 0.43 -5.09 -2.92
CA MET A 390 -0.56 -4.72 -3.93
C MET A 390 -1.85 -4.15 -3.32
N HIS A 391 -2.22 -4.61 -2.12
CA HIS A 391 -3.34 -4.07 -1.36
C HIS A 391 -3.00 -2.74 -0.66
N GLU A 392 -1.86 -2.65 0.02
CA GLU A 392 -1.47 -1.48 0.80
C GLU A 392 -1.02 -0.32 -0.10
N HIS A 393 -0.17 -0.60 -1.10
CA HIS A 393 0.48 0.43 -1.92
C HIS A 393 -0.22 0.63 -3.28
N TYR A 394 -1.55 0.55 -3.31
CA TYR A 394 -2.32 0.76 -4.54
C TYR A 394 -2.42 2.25 -4.94
N GLU A 395 -2.23 3.15 -3.99
CA GLU A 395 -2.29 4.59 -4.20
C GLU A 395 -0.97 5.15 -4.72
N ILE A 396 -1.07 6.25 -5.46
CA ILE A 396 0.10 6.94 -6.02
C ILE A 396 0.48 8.05 -5.03
N PRO A 397 1.71 8.05 -4.49
CA PRO A 397 2.17 9.08 -3.56
C PRO A 397 1.91 10.48 -4.10
N SER A 398 1.36 11.38 -3.27
CA SER A 398 1.19 12.79 -3.63
C SER A 398 2.27 13.68 -3.00
N THR A 399 2.88 13.24 -1.90
CA THR A 399 4.03 13.91 -1.26
C THR A 399 5.35 13.29 -1.71
N PHE A 400 6.44 14.06 -1.60
CA PHE A 400 7.79 13.59 -1.95
C PHE A 400 8.48 12.85 -0.81
N ASP A 401 8.16 13.19 0.44
CA ASP A 401 8.85 12.79 1.66
C ASP A 401 8.14 11.68 2.44
N GLY A 402 6.93 11.29 2.03
CA GLY A 402 6.13 10.31 2.75
C GLY A 402 5.13 10.91 3.74
N ASP A 403 5.09 12.24 3.94
CA ASP A 403 4.19 12.85 4.93
C ASP A 403 2.71 12.66 4.54
N HIS A 404 1.82 12.77 5.54
CA HIS A 404 0.38 12.63 5.33
C HIS A 404 -0.11 13.76 4.41
N PRO A 405 -0.66 13.46 3.23
CA PRO A 405 -1.10 14.49 2.28
C PRO A 405 -2.07 15.50 2.90
N GLU A 406 -2.96 15.04 3.77
CA GLU A 406 -3.96 15.84 4.48
C GLU A 406 -3.31 16.87 5.41
N LEU A 407 -2.11 16.57 5.94
CA LEU A 407 -1.35 17.48 6.82
C LEU A 407 -0.30 18.29 6.06
N ALA A 408 0.29 17.74 5.00
CA ALA A 408 1.32 18.37 4.19
C ALA A 408 0.76 19.54 3.37
N PHE A 409 -0.44 19.37 2.80
CA PHE A 409 -1.05 20.33 1.87
C PHE A 409 -2.13 21.23 2.49
N ARG A 410 -2.47 21.03 3.78
CA ARG A 410 -3.44 21.91 4.46
C ARG A 410 -2.94 23.34 4.52
N ASP A 411 -3.88 24.28 4.61
CA ASP A 411 -3.57 25.66 4.87
C ASP A 411 -2.90 25.81 6.26
N LYS A 412 -1.62 26.18 6.25
CA LYS A 412 -0.81 26.33 7.46
C LYS A 412 -1.08 27.64 8.21
N THR A 413 -1.81 28.58 7.62
CA THR A 413 -2.08 29.88 8.26
C THR A 413 -2.99 29.74 9.48
N ASP A 414 -3.92 28.78 9.46
CA ASP A 414 -4.89 28.55 10.54
C ASP A 414 -4.89 27.13 11.14
N ALA A 415 -4.06 26.21 10.65
CA ALA A 415 -4.00 24.85 11.19
C ALA A 415 -3.18 24.78 12.49
N PRO A 416 -3.67 24.06 13.52
CA PRO A 416 -2.86 23.76 14.69
C PRO A 416 -1.67 22.86 14.32
N PRO A 417 -0.67 22.80 15.19
CA PRO A 417 0.45 21.88 15.04
C PRO A 417 -0.03 20.45 14.94
N ARG A 418 0.66 19.62 14.16
CA ARG A 418 0.45 18.17 14.27
C ARG A 418 0.82 17.75 15.69
N LEU A 419 -0.09 17.03 16.35
CA LEU A 419 0.16 16.43 17.65
C LEU A 419 1.20 15.31 17.52
N ARG A 420 2.20 15.31 18.40
CA ARG A 420 3.27 14.31 18.41
C ARG A 420 3.59 13.89 19.84
N ILE A 421 3.74 12.59 20.05
CA ILE A 421 4.21 12.08 21.34
C ILE A 421 5.58 12.70 21.65
N GLY A 422 5.72 13.08 22.91
CA GLY A 422 6.92 13.65 23.45
C GLY A 422 7.14 15.13 23.18
N GLN A 423 6.26 15.78 22.41
CA GLN A 423 6.31 17.24 22.22
C GLN A 423 5.60 17.98 23.37
N TRP A 424 6.03 19.21 23.61
CA TRP A 424 5.47 20.09 24.62
C TRP A 424 4.36 20.97 24.04
N TYR A 425 3.27 21.09 24.77
CA TYR A 425 2.09 21.88 24.41
C TYR A 425 1.65 22.72 25.61
N ALA A 426 1.00 23.85 25.33
CA ALA A 426 0.37 24.64 26.40
C ALA A 426 -1.00 24.02 26.74
N ILE A 427 -1.13 23.42 27.92
CA ILE A 427 -2.34 22.74 28.40
C ILE A 427 -2.99 23.54 29.55
N PRO A 428 -4.28 23.33 29.87
CA PRO A 428 -4.95 24.03 30.96
C PRO A 428 -4.56 23.36 32.30
N GLY A 429 -4.02 24.16 33.22
CA GLY A 429 -3.79 23.76 34.60
C GLY A 429 -5.06 23.79 35.45
N PRO A 430 -4.98 23.40 36.75
CA PRO A 430 -6.13 23.30 37.66
C PRO A 430 -6.91 24.61 37.83
N ASP A 431 -6.24 25.74 37.70
CA ASP A 431 -6.79 27.10 37.81
C ASP A 431 -7.17 27.71 36.45
N GLY A 432 -7.10 26.91 35.37
CA GLY A 432 -7.36 27.36 34.00
C GLY A 432 -6.21 28.15 33.37
N THR A 433 -5.10 28.36 34.08
CA THR A 433 -3.89 28.95 33.49
C THR A 433 -3.26 27.97 32.50
N ALA A 434 -2.44 28.48 31.56
CA ALA A 434 -1.79 27.56 30.62
C ALA A 434 -0.46 27.13 31.20
N VAL A 435 -0.26 25.83 31.38
CA VAL A 435 0.98 25.23 31.84
C VAL A 435 1.61 24.41 30.71
N PRO A 436 2.94 24.32 30.62
CA PRO A 436 3.62 23.44 29.68
C PRO A 436 3.38 21.98 30.07
N GLY A 437 2.84 21.19 29.14
CA GLY A 437 2.63 19.76 29.31
C GLY A 437 3.20 18.98 28.13
N ARG A 438 3.96 17.93 28.42
CA ARG A 438 4.53 17.02 27.43
C ARG A 438 3.55 15.90 27.13
N LEU A 439 3.16 15.74 25.87
CA LEU A 439 2.25 14.67 25.46
C LEU A 439 2.95 13.31 25.61
N MET A 440 2.44 12.44 26.48
CA MET A 440 3.02 11.12 26.75
C MET A 440 2.27 10.01 26.01
N ASP A 441 0.95 10.12 25.92
CA ASP A 441 0.10 9.19 25.18
C ASP A 441 -1.17 9.92 24.70
N ALA A 442 -1.87 9.37 23.72
CA ALA A 442 -3.12 9.91 23.21
C ALA A 442 -4.04 8.82 22.64
N ILE A 443 -5.35 9.01 22.69
CA ILE A 443 -6.32 8.20 21.95
C ILE A 443 -7.20 9.11 21.09
N VAL A 444 -7.64 8.62 19.95
CA VAL A 444 -8.54 9.33 19.05
C VAL A 444 -9.94 8.73 19.15
N ASP A 445 -10.92 9.58 19.37
CA ASP A 445 -12.34 9.28 19.23
C ASP A 445 -12.79 9.86 17.87
N GLU A 446 -12.87 8.98 16.87
CA GLU A 446 -13.19 9.39 15.50
C GLU A 446 -14.61 9.94 15.35
N ASP A 447 -15.57 9.36 16.07
CA ASP A 447 -16.98 9.74 16.02
C ASP A 447 -17.17 11.14 16.59
N LYS A 448 -16.48 11.45 17.69
CA LYS A 448 -16.50 12.78 18.30
C LYS A 448 -15.53 13.75 17.65
N LYS A 449 -14.68 13.30 16.72
CA LYS A 449 -13.57 14.07 16.14
C LYS A 449 -12.73 14.75 17.21
N SER A 450 -12.36 13.99 18.23
CA SER A 450 -11.58 14.49 19.36
C SER A 450 -10.43 13.55 19.69
N MET A 451 -9.45 14.07 20.41
CA MET A 451 -8.37 13.29 21.00
C MET A 451 -8.34 13.53 22.50
N THR A 452 -8.08 12.48 23.26
CA THR A 452 -7.76 12.56 24.68
C THR A 452 -6.28 12.21 24.86
N GLY A 453 -5.50 13.15 25.40
CA GLY A 453 -4.06 13.01 25.62
C GLY A 453 -3.71 12.97 27.10
N VAL A 454 -2.68 12.20 27.46
CA VAL A 454 -2.03 12.22 28.77
C VAL A 454 -0.83 13.16 28.65
N TYR A 455 -0.82 14.23 29.43
CA TYR A 455 0.23 15.25 29.41
C TYR A 455 0.97 15.29 30.74
N GLN A 456 2.29 15.14 30.71
CA GLN A 456 3.16 15.25 31.87
C GLN A 456 3.63 16.70 32.03
N THR A 457 3.41 17.31 33.20
CA THR A 457 4.05 18.55 33.62
C THR A 457 5.21 18.23 34.58
N ALA A 458 5.84 19.24 35.19
CA ALA A 458 6.85 19.00 36.22
C ALA A 458 6.32 18.34 37.50
N THR A 459 5.03 18.50 37.80
CA THR A 459 4.44 18.05 39.07
C THR A 459 3.44 16.92 38.89
N ASP A 460 2.69 16.91 37.79
CA ASP A 460 1.48 16.10 37.64
C ASP A 460 1.30 15.56 36.22
N ASN A 461 0.40 14.59 36.08
CA ASN A 461 -0.11 14.14 34.78
C ASN A 461 -1.56 14.62 34.61
N TYR A 462 -1.87 15.22 33.47
CA TYR A 462 -3.21 15.70 33.14
C TYR A 462 -3.80 14.88 31.99
N LEU A 463 -5.08 14.52 32.12
CA LEU A 463 -5.86 13.95 31.04
C LEU A 463 -6.65 15.08 30.36
N ILE A 464 -6.36 15.35 29.11
CA ILE A 464 -6.88 16.51 28.40
C ILE A 464 -7.54 16.07 27.10
N THR A 465 -8.80 16.47 26.90
CA THR A 465 -9.53 16.20 25.65
C THR A 465 -9.63 17.47 24.80
N GLY A 466 -9.22 17.35 23.55
CA GLY A 466 -9.25 18.43 22.56
C GLY A 466 -9.88 17.99 21.24
N PRO A 467 -10.43 18.92 20.46
CA PRO A 467 -10.96 18.63 19.13
C PRO A 467 -9.83 18.33 18.14
N LEU A 468 -10.10 17.47 17.16
CA LEU A 468 -9.28 17.30 15.97
C LEU A 468 -9.90 18.06 14.79
N THR A 469 -9.05 18.58 13.92
CA THR A 469 -9.47 19.15 12.63
C THR A 469 -9.86 18.03 11.65
N ASP A 470 -10.65 18.34 10.62
CA ASP A 470 -11.01 17.35 9.58
C ASP A 470 -9.79 16.75 8.89
N ALA A 471 -8.73 17.55 8.69
CA ALA A 471 -7.47 17.08 8.13
C ALA A 471 -6.74 16.10 9.07
N GLU A 472 -6.80 16.33 10.38
CA GLU A 472 -6.22 15.42 11.37
C GLU A 472 -7.02 14.12 11.49
N VAL A 473 -8.36 14.18 11.46
CA VAL A 473 -9.21 12.99 11.42
C VAL A 473 -8.95 12.17 10.16
N ALA A 474 -8.83 12.82 9.00
CA ALA A 474 -8.52 12.15 7.75
C ALA A 474 -7.11 11.51 7.76
N ALA A 475 -6.10 12.22 8.27
CA ALA A 475 -4.74 11.69 8.42
C ALA A 475 -4.67 10.51 9.40
N TRP A 476 -5.42 10.58 10.52
CA TRP A 476 -5.56 9.48 11.48
C TRP A 476 -6.20 8.25 10.84
N ARG A 477 -7.34 8.42 10.14
CA ARG A 477 -8.03 7.32 9.46
C ARG A 477 -7.15 6.61 8.45
N ARG A 478 -6.34 7.37 7.72
CA ARG A 478 -5.45 6.82 6.70
C ARG A 478 -4.30 6.02 7.31
N HIS A 479 -3.65 6.56 8.35
CA HIS A 479 -2.46 5.97 8.96
C HIS A 479 -2.45 6.19 10.48
N PRO A 480 -3.25 5.43 11.25
CA PRO A 480 -3.40 5.64 12.69
C PRO A 480 -2.11 5.31 13.45
N GLU A 481 -1.35 4.33 12.96
CA GLU A 481 -0.14 3.81 13.61
C GLU A 481 1.01 4.82 13.70
N THR A 482 1.06 5.79 12.79
CA THR A 482 2.16 6.77 12.68
C THR A 482 1.69 8.19 12.98
N PHE A 483 0.38 8.40 13.20
CA PHE A 483 -0.23 9.73 13.31
C PHE A 483 0.44 10.62 14.35
N PHE A 484 0.79 10.09 15.53
CA PHE A 484 1.45 10.84 16.60
C PHE A 484 2.99 10.89 16.50
N GLY A 485 3.58 10.49 15.37
CA GLY A 485 5.03 10.61 15.13
C GLY A 485 5.89 9.56 15.85
N GLU A 486 5.27 8.50 16.38
CA GLU A 486 5.90 7.27 16.87
C GLU A 486 5.02 6.10 16.42
N VAL A 487 5.59 4.91 16.21
CA VAL A 487 4.85 3.72 15.76
C VAL A 487 3.99 3.17 16.90
N ARG A 488 2.71 2.96 16.62
CA ARG A 488 1.75 2.39 17.55
C ARG A 488 1.03 1.22 16.92
N LYS A 489 0.86 0.14 17.68
CA LYS A 489 0.06 -1.01 17.25
C LYS A 489 -1.42 -0.58 17.18
N GLY A 490 -2.04 -0.77 16.02
CA GLY A 490 -3.48 -0.57 15.84
C GLY A 490 -4.32 -1.57 16.65
N THR A 491 -5.63 -1.35 16.64
CA THR A 491 -6.60 -2.32 17.16
C THR A 491 -6.76 -3.47 16.16
N HIS A 492 -6.49 -4.71 16.59
CA HIS A 492 -6.71 -5.90 15.75
C HIS A 492 -8.18 -6.33 15.83
N LYS A 493 -8.85 -6.46 14.68
CA LYS A 493 -10.17 -7.07 14.57
C LYS A 493 -10.03 -8.45 13.93
N SER A 494 -10.20 -9.52 14.72
CA SER A 494 -10.19 -10.89 14.20
C SER A 494 -11.48 -11.18 13.42
N GLU A 495 -11.38 -11.75 12.22
CA GLU A 495 -12.54 -12.08 11.38
C GLU A 495 -13.05 -13.50 11.64
N ASN A 496 -12.15 -14.41 12.00
CA ASN A 496 -12.47 -15.80 12.33
C ASN A 496 -11.64 -16.32 13.52
N TRP A 497 -11.86 -17.59 13.90
CA TRP A 497 -11.16 -18.20 15.04
C TRP A 497 -9.65 -18.40 14.81
N LEU A 498 -9.21 -18.63 13.57
CA LEU A 498 -7.78 -18.73 13.24
C LEU A 498 -7.09 -17.37 13.34
N ASP A 499 -7.74 -16.29 12.90
CA ASP A 499 -7.20 -14.93 13.07
C ASP A 499 -7.07 -14.59 14.56
N MET A 500 -8.04 -14.99 15.38
CA MET A 500 -7.95 -14.86 16.83
C MET A 500 -6.81 -15.70 17.40
N ALA A 501 -6.64 -16.94 16.93
CA ALA A 501 -5.55 -17.81 17.36
C ALA A 501 -4.17 -17.23 16.99
N LYS A 502 -4.04 -16.63 15.80
CA LYS A 502 -2.83 -15.95 15.34
C LYS A 502 -2.52 -14.73 16.21
N PHE A 503 -3.51 -13.88 16.48
CA PHE A 503 -3.36 -12.73 17.39
C PHE A 503 -2.88 -13.17 18.79
N MET A 504 -3.46 -14.23 19.34
CA MET A 504 -3.02 -14.80 20.62
C MET A 504 -1.59 -15.34 20.52
N TYR A 505 -1.24 -16.02 19.43
CA TYR A 505 0.11 -16.54 19.23
C TYR A 505 1.15 -15.42 19.14
N GLU A 506 0.87 -14.31 18.44
CA GLU A 506 1.76 -13.15 18.41
C GLU A 506 2.03 -12.57 19.81
N THR A 507 1.07 -12.71 20.73
CA THR A 507 1.18 -12.26 22.12
C THR A 507 1.94 -13.26 23.00
N TYR A 508 1.67 -14.56 22.86
CA TYR A 508 2.12 -15.60 23.79
C TYR A 508 3.23 -16.51 23.24
N ARG A 509 3.68 -16.37 21.99
CA ARG A 509 4.68 -17.26 21.37
C ARG A 509 6.00 -17.38 22.14
N HIS A 510 6.36 -16.36 22.92
CA HIS A 510 7.59 -16.35 23.72
C HIS A 510 7.36 -16.72 25.20
N THR A 511 6.14 -17.12 25.58
CA THR A 511 5.87 -17.62 26.93
C THR A 511 6.68 -18.89 27.18
N PRO A 512 7.41 -18.99 28.31
CA PRO A 512 8.17 -20.18 28.67
C PRO A 512 7.29 -21.43 28.72
N ARG A 513 7.86 -22.57 28.33
CA ARG A 513 7.15 -23.85 28.22
C ARG A 513 6.53 -24.29 29.54
N GLU A 514 7.26 -24.11 30.64
CA GLU A 514 6.84 -24.46 31.99
C GLU A 514 5.58 -23.68 32.38
N LYS A 515 5.52 -22.40 31.99
CA LYS A 515 4.37 -21.53 32.26
C LYS A 515 3.16 -21.92 31.42
N LEU A 516 3.36 -22.29 30.16
CA LEU A 516 2.28 -22.83 29.32
C LEU A 516 1.74 -24.15 29.89
N LEU A 517 2.59 -25.04 30.39
CA LEU A 517 2.17 -26.28 31.06
C LEU A 517 1.44 -26.00 32.38
N GLU A 518 1.85 -24.99 33.14
CA GLU A 518 1.13 -24.55 34.34
C GLU A 518 -0.30 -24.12 33.98
N TRP A 519 -0.47 -23.32 32.93
CA TRP A 519 -1.78 -22.88 32.45
C TRP A 519 -2.64 -24.03 31.90
N LEU A 520 -2.00 -25.05 31.31
CA LEU A 520 -2.67 -26.20 30.71
C LEU A 520 -2.91 -27.36 31.68
N LYS A 521 -2.55 -27.25 32.96
CA LYS A 521 -2.59 -28.36 33.94
C LYS A 521 -3.96 -29.05 34.08
N GLY A 522 -5.06 -28.35 33.79
CA GLY A 522 -6.42 -28.90 33.81
C GLY A 522 -6.93 -29.41 32.46
N ALA A 523 -6.12 -29.39 31.40
CA ALA A 523 -6.54 -29.81 30.07
C ALA A 523 -6.67 -31.34 29.98
N ALA A 524 -7.74 -31.84 29.37
CA ALA A 524 -7.99 -33.28 29.21
C ALA A 524 -6.86 -34.04 28.47
N ALA A 525 -6.10 -33.34 27.62
CA ALA A 525 -4.99 -33.88 26.86
C ALA A 525 -3.61 -33.49 27.43
N TYR A 526 -3.50 -33.22 28.74
CA TYR A 526 -2.26 -32.72 29.36
C TYR A 526 -1.04 -33.60 29.06
N ASP A 527 -1.16 -34.93 29.16
CA ASP A 527 -0.05 -35.85 28.93
C ASP A 527 0.49 -35.77 27.50
N GLU A 528 -0.37 -35.55 26.51
CA GLU A 528 0.04 -35.34 25.12
C GLU A 528 0.66 -33.96 24.91
N LEU A 529 0.04 -32.92 25.47
CA LEU A 529 0.55 -31.54 25.39
C LEU A 529 1.92 -31.42 26.06
N SER A 530 2.15 -32.14 27.15
CA SER A 530 3.42 -32.18 27.89
C SER A 530 4.60 -32.77 27.10
N LYS A 531 4.34 -33.37 25.94
CA LYS A 531 5.37 -33.91 25.04
C LYS A 531 5.76 -32.94 23.92
N LEU A 532 5.01 -31.85 23.75
CA LEU A 532 5.24 -30.89 22.68
C LEU A 532 6.47 -30.01 22.95
N SER A 533 7.06 -29.52 21.87
CA SER A 533 8.04 -28.43 21.88
C SER A 533 7.41 -27.15 22.44
N GLN A 534 8.21 -26.18 22.88
CA GLN A 534 7.67 -24.91 23.38
C GLN A 534 6.81 -24.21 22.32
N ASP A 535 7.27 -24.18 21.07
CA ASP A 535 6.56 -23.53 19.96
C ASP A 535 5.24 -24.24 19.64
N ASP A 536 5.26 -25.57 19.54
CA ASP A 536 4.03 -26.36 19.32
C ASP A 536 3.05 -26.22 20.48
N LEU A 537 3.54 -26.16 21.72
CA LEU A 537 2.71 -25.98 22.90
C LEU A 537 2.07 -24.58 22.91
N ALA A 538 2.81 -23.54 22.53
CA ALA A 538 2.28 -22.18 22.41
C ALA A 538 1.17 -22.11 21.35
N ILE A 539 1.38 -22.72 20.18
CA ILE A 539 0.36 -22.83 19.13
C ILE A 539 -0.88 -23.53 19.67
N ARG A 540 -0.72 -24.68 20.35
CA ARG A 540 -1.85 -25.43 20.93
C ARG A 540 -2.62 -24.63 21.97
N TYR A 541 -1.92 -23.93 22.85
CA TYR A 541 -2.53 -23.06 23.84
C TYR A 541 -3.36 -21.97 23.17
N CYS A 542 -2.80 -21.26 22.19
CA CYS A 542 -3.48 -20.18 21.49
C CYS A 542 -4.69 -20.65 20.66
N GLU A 543 -4.62 -21.84 20.04
CA GLU A 543 -5.78 -22.47 19.39
C GLU A 543 -6.92 -22.68 20.41
N GLY A 544 -6.61 -23.22 21.59
CA GLY A 544 -7.61 -23.46 22.64
C GLY A 544 -8.24 -22.17 23.18
N VAL A 545 -7.42 -21.14 23.46
CA VAL A 545 -7.91 -19.84 23.92
C VAL A 545 -8.82 -19.20 22.88
N ALA A 546 -8.43 -19.20 21.61
CA ALA A 546 -9.21 -18.61 20.53
C ALA A 546 -10.53 -19.35 20.28
N TRP A 547 -10.51 -20.69 20.30
CA TRP A 547 -11.71 -21.52 20.18
C TRP A 547 -12.72 -21.23 21.28
N ASN A 548 -12.25 -21.12 22.53
CA ASN A 548 -13.12 -20.79 23.65
C ASN A 548 -13.69 -19.37 23.52
N ALA A 549 -12.86 -18.38 23.17
CA ALA A 549 -13.28 -16.98 23.04
C ALA A 549 -14.30 -16.74 21.90
N THR A 550 -14.25 -17.55 20.85
CA THR A 550 -15.18 -17.46 19.70
C THR A 550 -16.47 -18.22 19.95
N ASN A 551 -16.44 -19.41 20.55
CA ASN A 551 -17.64 -20.18 20.86
C ASN A 551 -18.46 -19.63 22.04
N THR A 552 -17.89 -18.81 22.92
CA THR A 552 -18.67 -18.11 23.94
C THR A 552 -19.54 -16.97 23.39
N LYS A 553 -19.33 -16.54 22.13
CA LYS A 553 -20.13 -15.48 21.50
C LYS A 553 -21.46 -15.96 20.91
N ASP A 554 -21.66 -17.26 20.76
CA ASP A 554 -22.92 -17.85 20.26
C ASP A 554 -23.92 -18.20 21.39
N VAL A 555 -23.63 -17.82 22.64
CA VAL A 555 -24.48 -18.07 23.83
C VAL A 555 -24.82 -16.79 24.60
N ALA A 556 -24.62 -15.60 23.99
CA ALA A 556 -24.93 -14.31 24.61
C ALA A 556 -25.93 -13.50 23.78
#